data_AF-A0A9X3ADW1-F1
#
_entry.id   AF-A0A9X3ADW1-F1
#
_cell.length_a   1.000
_cell.length_b   1.000
_cell.length_c   1.000
_cell.angle_alpha   90.00
_cell.angle_beta   90.00
_cell.angle_gamma   90.00
#
_symmetry.space_group_name_H-M   'P 1'
#
loop_
_entity.id
_entity.type
_entity.pdbx_description
1 polymer ?
#
loop_
_entity_poly.entity_id
_entity_poly.type
_entity_poly.pdbx_seq_one_letter_code
_entity_poly.pdbx_strand_id
1 'polypeptide(L)'
;MAERELLHSIVITAPIGAVWAEITKLDGKQRAMMDAILDSALEPGAPLYYRSTDGKRVFVVGRVVAVDPPRLLSHTQRLTMRDDPWTLVTWELAEVDGGTRVTLRNSGWPEGVDKLHKVDSTWKGILTALKQVLENGDVATGLRVQYALMRAFMWAMPAGTKSENVPEPPAVQAG
;
A
#
# COMPACT_ATOMS: atom_id res chain seq x y z
N MET A 1 -25.03 -2.20 10.57
CA MET A 1 -23.97 -1.76 11.51
C MET A 1 -22.87 -1.14 10.65
N ALA A 2 -22.29 -0.02 11.07
CA ALA A 2 -21.40 0.76 10.21
C ALA A 2 -19.99 0.16 10.21
N GLU A 3 -19.49 -0.20 9.03
CA GLU A 3 -18.09 -0.59 8.84
C GLU A 3 -17.16 0.55 9.28
N ARG A 4 -15.99 0.20 9.83
CA ARG A 4 -15.01 1.21 10.24
C ARG A 4 -14.14 1.63 9.06
N GLU A 5 -13.64 2.86 9.14
CA GLU A 5 -12.72 3.45 8.19
C GLU A 5 -11.46 3.94 8.93
N LEU A 6 -10.30 3.74 8.32
CA LEU A 6 -9.06 4.43 8.67
C LEU A 6 -8.84 5.53 7.65
N LEU A 7 -8.82 6.79 8.11
CA LEU A 7 -8.60 7.97 7.28
C LEU A 7 -7.36 8.72 7.73
N HIS A 8 -6.44 8.93 6.81
CA HIS A 8 -5.21 9.68 7.03
C HIS A 8 -5.00 10.71 5.94
N SER A 9 -4.47 11.87 6.31
CA SER A 9 -4.11 12.91 5.36
C SER A 9 -2.82 13.57 5.76
N ILE A 10 -1.93 13.81 4.80
CA ILE A 10 -0.69 14.57 4.98
C ILE A 10 -0.47 15.51 3.79
N VAL A 11 0.32 16.56 4.00
CA VAL A 11 0.84 17.40 2.91
C VAL A 11 2.32 17.06 2.70
N ILE A 12 2.67 16.76 1.46
CA ILE A 12 4.03 16.47 1.01
C ILE A 12 4.49 17.62 0.12
N THR A 13 5.66 18.17 0.43
CA THR A 13 6.31 19.25 -0.34
C THR A 13 6.94 18.68 -1.61
N ALA A 14 6.09 18.18 -2.50
CA ALA A 14 6.45 17.60 -3.79
C ALA A 14 5.28 17.78 -4.79
N PRO A 15 5.56 17.85 -6.10
CA PRO A 15 4.52 17.92 -7.12
C PRO A 15 3.71 16.63 -7.18
N ILE A 16 2.43 16.74 -7.55
CA ILE A 16 1.48 15.61 -7.58
C ILE A 16 1.97 14.46 -8.46
N GLY A 17 2.63 14.77 -9.58
CA GLY A 17 3.22 13.77 -10.46
C GLY A 17 4.31 12.92 -9.80
N ALA A 18 5.13 13.51 -8.90
CA ALA A 18 6.15 12.76 -8.17
C ALA A 18 5.53 11.85 -7.10
N VAL A 19 4.50 12.35 -6.40
CA VAL A 19 3.73 11.54 -5.45
C VAL A 19 3.07 10.36 -6.15
N TRP A 20 2.39 10.64 -7.26
CA TRP A 20 1.74 9.64 -8.09
C TRP A 20 2.74 8.58 -8.58
N ALA A 21 3.88 9.01 -9.10
CA ALA A 21 4.93 8.11 -9.57
C ALA A 21 5.48 7.19 -8.47
N GLU A 22 5.60 7.66 -7.21
CA GLU A 22 6.07 6.80 -6.12
C GLU A 22 5.02 5.75 -5.73
N ILE A 23 3.74 6.12 -5.62
CA ILE A 23 2.68 5.16 -5.21
C ILE A 23 2.27 4.20 -6.34
N THR A 24 2.55 4.54 -7.60
CA THR A 24 2.24 3.71 -8.79
C THR A 24 3.46 3.08 -9.45
N LYS A 25 4.65 3.20 -8.86
CA LYS A 25 5.90 2.68 -9.44
C LYS A 25 5.83 1.18 -9.71
N LEU A 26 6.08 0.78 -10.96
CA LEU A 26 6.08 -0.63 -11.41
C LEU A 26 7.48 -1.16 -11.74
N ASP A 27 8.46 -0.27 -11.97
CA ASP A 27 9.81 -0.59 -12.45
C ASP A 27 10.85 -0.71 -11.33
N GLY A 28 10.42 -1.08 -10.12
CA GLY A 28 11.31 -1.28 -9.00
C GLY A 28 10.60 -1.27 -7.67
N LYS A 29 11.39 -1.11 -6.60
CA LYS A 29 10.88 -1.06 -5.25
C LYS A 29 10.28 0.30 -4.92
N GLN A 30 9.10 0.27 -4.31
CA GLN A 30 8.48 1.43 -3.70
C GLN A 30 9.08 1.62 -2.31
N ARG A 31 9.89 2.67 -2.15
CA ARG A 31 10.59 2.95 -0.89
C ARG A 31 9.56 3.25 0.20
N ALA A 32 8.49 3.97 -0.16
CA ALA A 32 7.38 4.28 0.71
C ALA A 32 6.58 3.04 1.18
N MET A 33 6.43 2.04 0.31
CA MET A 33 5.73 0.78 0.61
C MET A 33 6.66 -0.30 1.15
N MET A 34 7.60 0.08 2.02
CA MET A 34 8.51 -0.86 2.69
C MET A 34 9.39 -1.70 1.74
N ASP A 35 9.89 -1.10 0.66
CA ASP A 35 10.66 -1.77 -0.39
C ASP A 35 9.88 -2.86 -1.16
N ALA A 36 8.55 -2.87 -1.11
CA ALA A 36 7.74 -3.78 -1.90
C ALA A 36 7.82 -3.47 -3.41
N ILE A 37 7.65 -4.51 -4.23
CA ILE A 37 7.46 -4.41 -5.68
C ILE A 37 5.97 -4.45 -5.96
N LEU A 38 5.43 -3.39 -6.55
CA LEU A 38 4.06 -3.39 -7.05
C LEU A 38 4.04 -4.11 -8.40
N ASP A 39 3.21 -5.14 -8.49
CA ASP A 39 2.98 -5.92 -9.70
C ASP A 39 1.50 -5.86 -10.08
N SER A 40 1.21 -5.09 -11.12
CA SER A 40 -0.13 -4.86 -11.66
C SER A 40 -0.02 -4.15 -13.02
N ALA A 41 -1.06 -4.30 -13.86
CA ALA A 41 -1.25 -3.44 -15.03
C ALA A 41 -1.72 -2.02 -14.68
N LEU A 42 -2.21 -1.80 -13.44
CA LEU A 42 -2.79 -0.53 -12.99
C LEU A 42 -3.95 -0.02 -13.85
N GLU A 43 -4.79 -0.95 -14.29
CA GLU A 43 -6.05 -0.67 -14.99
C GLU A 43 -7.23 -1.16 -14.14
N PRO A 44 -8.42 -0.53 -14.20
CA PRO A 44 -9.60 -1.01 -13.51
C PRO A 44 -9.85 -2.50 -13.76
N GLY A 45 -10.01 -3.26 -12.69
CA GLY A 45 -10.18 -4.70 -12.73
C GLY A 45 -8.87 -5.49 -12.85
N ALA A 46 -7.69 -4.89 -13.01
CA ALA A 46 -6.43 -5.64 -13.02
C ALA A 46 -6.07 -6.19 -11.63
N PRO A 47 -5.52 -7.42 -11.53
CA PRO A 47 -4.99 -7.90 -10.26
C PRO A 47 -3.81 -7.02 -9.80
N LEU A 48 -3.63 -6.94 -8.49
CA LEU A 48 -2.60 -6.12 -7.84
C LEU A 48 -1.93 -6.94 -6.75
N TYR A 49 -0.60 -6.95 -6.77
CA TYR A 49 0.21 -7.62 -5.76
C TYR A 49 1.32 -6.69 -5.25
N TYR A 50 1.52 -6.67 -3.93
CA TYR A 50 2.75 -6.15 -3.35
C TYR A 50 3.67 -7.32 -3.00
N ARG A 51 4.75 -7.45 -3.74
CA ARG A 51 5.70 -8.57 -3.67
C ARG A 51 6.99 -8.18 -2.97
N SER A 52 7.72 -9.19 -2.50
CA SER A 52 9.12 -9.02 -2.13
C SER A 52 10.01 -8.77 -3.35
N THR A 53 11.17 -8.18 -3.10
CA THR A 53 12.17 -7.89 -4.14
C THR A 53 12.71 -9.14 -4.85
N ASP A 54 12.67 -10.30 -4.20
CA ASP A 54 13.06 -11.59 -4.80
C ASP A 54 11.88 -12.34 -5.44
N GLY A 55 10.67 -11.77 -5.41
CA GLY A 55 9.45 -12.32 -5.99
C GLY A 55 8.91 -13.59 -5.30
N LYS A 56 9.57 -14.08 -4.24
CA LYS A 56 9.19 -15.32 -3.54
C LYS A 56 8.02 -15.16 -2.58
N ARG A 57 7.74 -13.92 -2.17
CA ARG A 57 6.67 -13.58 -1.24
C ARG A 57 5.73 -12.54 -1.84
N VAL A 58 4.45 -12.68 -1.54
CA VAL A 58 3.42 -11.65 -1.74
C VAL A 58 2.91 -11.26 -0.37
N PHE A 59 2.89 -9.98 -0.04
CA PHE A 59 2.41 -9.45 1.24
C PHE A 59 0.96 -8.99 1.19
N VAL A 60 0.57 -8.47 0.03
CA VAL A 60 -0.77 -7.94 -0.24
C VAL A 60 -1.24 -8.48 -1.58
N VAL A 61 -2.49 -8.92 -1.61
CA VAL A 61 -3.21 -9.30 -2.81
C VAL A 61 -4.46 -8.43 -2.92
N GLY A 62 -4.78 -8.00 -4.13
CA GLY A 62 -5.80 -6.99 -4.38
C GLY A 62 -6.21 -6.93 -5.83
N ARG A 63 -7.22 -6.13 -6.14
CA ARG A 63 -7.61 -5.79 -7.50
C ARG A 63 -7.82 -4.30 -7.60
N VAL A 64 -7.31 -3.70 -8.66
CA VAL A 64 -7.50 -2.29 -8.97
C VAL A 64 -8.99 -2.04 -9.19
N VAL A 65 -9.55 -1.05 -8.50
CA VAL A 65 -10.95 -0.65 -8.58
C VAL A 65 -11.10 0.55 -9.49
N ALA A 66 -10.29 1.59 -9.28
CA ALA A 66 -10.31 2.81 -10.07
C ALA A 66 -8.90 3.42 -10.18
N VAL A 67 -8.58 3.96 -11.35
CA VAL A 67 -7.33 4.67 -11.61
C VAL A 67 -7.66 5.89 -12.47
N ASP A 68 -7.34 7.07 -11.97
CA ASP A 68 -7.52 8.35 -12.66
C ASP A 68 -6.27 9.20 -12.38
N PRO A 69 -5.21 9.02 -13.19
CA PRO A 69 -3.92 9.67 -12.96
C PRO A 69 -4.00 11.20 -13.12
N PRO A 70 -3.28 11.99 -12.31
CA PRO A 70 -2.49 11.59 -11.14
C PRO A 70 -3.29 11.71 -9.82
N ARG A 71 -4.62 11.66 -9.86
CA ARG A 71 -5.50 12.11 -8.75
C ARG A 71 -6.05 10.98 -7.88
N LEU A 72 -6.25 9.78 -8.44
CA LEU A 72 -6.95 8.71 -7.74
C LEU A 72 -6.39 7.33 -8.08
N LEU A 73 -6.04 6.56 -7.05
CA LEU A 73 -5.82 5.12 -7.13
C LEU A 73 -6.68 4.46 -6.05
N SER A 74 -7.63 3.62 -6.46
CA SER A 74 -8.42 2.78 -5.56
C SER A 74 -8.20 1.31 -5.88
N HIS A 75 -7.96 0.51 -4.86
CA HIS A 75 -7.78 -0.93 -5.01
C HIS A 75 -8.32 -1.68 -3.79
N THR A 76 -8.86 -2.88 -4.01
CA THR A 76 -9.10 -3.81 -2.91
C THR A 76 -7.77 -4.32 -2.39
N GLN A 77 -7.72 -4.74 -1.13
CA GLN A 77 -6.58 -5.46 -0.61
C GLN A 77 -6.93 -6.41 0.51
N ARG A 78 -6.07 -7.42 0.65
CA ARG A 78 -5.99 -8.34 1.78
C ARG A 78 -4.53 -8.70 2.06
N LEU A 79 -4.16 -8.76 3.33
CA LEU A 79 -2.84 -9.22 3.74
C LEU A 79 -2.76 -10.75 3.62
N THR A 80 -1.68 -11.28 3.06
CA THR A 80 -1.47 -12.74 2.90
C THR A 80 -0.90 -13.40 4.16
N MET A 81 -0.35 -12.59 5.07
CA MET A 81 0.20 -13.04 6.36
C MET A 81 -0.87 -13.36 7.41
N ARG A 82 -2.10 -12.89 7.19
CA ARG A 82 -3.19 -12.88 8.16
C ARG A 82 -4.49 -13.24 7.45
N ASP A 83 -5.44 -13.80 8.19
CA ASP A 83 -6.80 -13.96 7.70
C ASP A 83 -7.60 -12.67 7.92
N ASP A 84 -7.12 -11.59 7.31
CA ASP A 84 -7.76 -10.27 7.40
C ASP A 84 -8.89 -10.16 6.34
N PRO A 85 -9.94 -9.37 6.61
CA PRO A 85 -11.02 -9.13 5.65
C PRO A 85 -10.49 -8.41 4.40
N TRP A 86 -11.25 -8.54 3.30
CA TRP A 86 -11.05 -7.69 2.13
C TRP A 86 -11.45 -6.26 2.49
N THR A 87 -10.56 -5.31 2.18
CA THR A 87 -10.79 -3.89 2.42
C THR A 87 -10.57 -3.09 1.15
N LEU A 88 -11.13 -1.89 1.09
CA LEU A 88 -10.91 -0.95 -0.01
C LEU A 88 -9.91 0.10 0.45
N VAL A 89 -8.84 0.30 -0.33
CA VAL A 89 -7.89 1.40 -0.13
C VAL A 89 -7.97 2.37 -1.28
N THR A 90 -8.13 3.64 -0.92
CA THR A 90 -8.26 4.74 -1.85
C THR A 90 -7.22 5.81 -1.50
N TRP A 91 -6.38 6.11 -2.48
CA TRP A 91 -5.42 7.20 -2.48
C TRP A 91 -6.00 8.34 -3.30
N GLU A 92 -6.22 9.49 -2.68
CA GLU A 92 -6.65 10.72 -3.34
C GLU A 92 -5.53 11.75 -3.23
N LEU A 93 -5.13 12.30 -4.37
CA LEU A 93 -4.08 13.31 -4.48
C LEU A 93 -4.69 14.63 -4.97
N ALA A 94 -4.38 15.71 -4.27
CA ALA A 94 -4.79 17.05 -4.65
C ALA A 94 -3.62 18.03 -4.54
N GLU A 95 -3.43 18.87 -5.55
CA GLU A 95 -2.50 19.99 -5.47
C GLU A 95 -3.02 21.01 -4.45
N VAL A 96 -2.11 21.51 -3.61
CA VAL A 96 -2.39 22.52 -2.58
C VAL A 96 -1.21 23.47 -2.48
N ASP A 97 -1.42 24.63 -1.85
CA ASP A 97 -0.31 25.52 -1.51
C ASP A 97 0.71 24.76 -0.65
N GLY A 98 1.97 24.73 -1.11
CA GLY A 98 3.05 24.02 -0.45
C GLY A 98 3.27 22.56 -0.89
N GLY A 99 2.50 22.04 -1.86
CA GLY A 99 2.79 20.75 -2.49
C GLY A 99 1.54 19.92 -2.83
N THR A 100 1.51 18.67 -2.39
CA THR A 100 0.41 17.75 -2.67
C THR A 100 -0.18 17.24 -1.37
N ARG A 101 -1.50 17.36 -1.22
CA ARG A 101 -2.26 16.66 -0.19
C ARG A 101 -2.47 15.22 -0.63
N VAL A 102 -2.03 14.29 0.21
CA VAL A 102 -2.29 12.86 0.06
C VAL A 102 -3.33 12.48 1.10
N THR A 103 -4.46 11.96 0.65
CA THR A 103 -5.50 11.40 1.51
C THR A 103 -5.57 9.90 1.26
N LEU A 104 -5.36 9.12 2.32
CA LEU A 104 -5.50 7.67 2.31
C LEU A 104 -6.73 7.28 3.12
N ARG A 105 -7.66 6.62 2.45
CA ARG A 105 -8.84 5.99 3.05
C ARG A 105 -8.72 4.49 2.95
N ASN A 106 -8.87 3.80 4.06
CA ASN A 106 -8.98 2.34 4.11
C ASN A 106 -10.29 1.94 4.79
N SER A 107 -11.29 1.52 4.01
CA SER A 107 -12.64 1.18 4.45
C SER A 107 -12.96 -0.31 4.27
N GLY A 108 -14.12 -0.75 4.77
CA GLY A 108 -14.55 -2.16 4.70
C GLY A 108 -14.12 -2.99 5.91
N TRP A 109 -13.83 -2.36 7.05
CA TRP A 109 -13.45 -3.07 8.27
C TRP A 109 -14.70 -3.51 9.05
N PRO A 110 -14.93 -4.82 9.24
CA PRO A 110 -15.98 -5.32 10.13
C PRO A 110 -15.77 -4.89 11.59
N GLU A 111 -16.83 -4.97 12.40
CA GLU A 111 -16.68 -4.80 13.84
C GLU A 111 -15.84 -5.93 14.45
N GLY A 112 -15.05 -5.61 15.49
CA GLY A 112 -14.27 -6.62 16.22
C GLY A 112 -12.99 -7.10 15.52
N VAL A 113 -12.56 -6.48 14.41
CA VAL A 113 -11.29 -6.82 13.74
C VAL A 113 -10.11 -6.70 14.71
N ASP A 114 -9.40 -7.82 14.87
CA ASP A 114 -8.18 -7.87 15.67
C ASP A 114 -7.06 -7.01 15.05
N LYS A 115 -6.31 -6.30 15.89
CA LYS A 115 -5.13 -5.50 15.49
C LYS A 115 -5.39 -4.41 14.44
N LEU A 116 -6.60 -3.86 14.33
CA LEU A 116 -6.87 -2.70 13.47
C LEU A 116 -5.91 -1.51 13.77
N HIS A 117 -5.55 -1.31 15.04
CA HIS A 117 -4.56 -0.31 15.46
C HIS A 117 -3.16 -0.52 14.85
N LYS A 118 -2.78 -1.76 14.52
CA LYS A 118 -1.52 -2.04 13.84
C LYS A 118 -1.59 -1.61 12.38
N VAL A 119 -2.73 -1.83 11.72
CA VAL A 119 -2.96 -1.39 10.34
C VAL A 119 -2.92 0.14 10.25
N ASP A 120 -3.60 0.83 11.17
CA ASP A 120 -3.53 2.29 11.34
C ASP A 120 -2.08 2.78 11.52
N SER A 121 -1.30 2.13 12.38
CA SER A 121 0.11 2.46 12.59
C SER A 121 0.96 2.21 11.33
N THR A 122 0.70 1.14 10.59
CA THR A 122 1.37 0.85 9.31
C THR A 122 1.08 1.93 8.27
N TRP A 123 -0.17 2.37 8.13
CA TRP A 123 -0.51 3.44 7.19
C TRP A 123 0.16 4.76 7.53
N LYS A 124 0.18 5.15 8.81
CA LYS A 124 0.92 6.33 9.27
C LYS A 124 2.41 6.22 8.95
N GLY A 125 3.00 5.04 9.13
CA GLY A 125 4.39 4.75 8.76
C GLY A 125 4.66 4.90 7.27
N ILE A 126 3.78 4.33 6.42
CA ILE A 126 3.88 4.44 4.95
C ILE A 126 3.80 5.89 4.49
N LEU A 127 2.83 6.66 5.00
CA LEU A 127 2.68 8.07 4.65
C LEU A 127 3.90 8.90 5.10
N THR A 128 4.47 8.58 6.27
CA THR A 128 5.72 9.20 6.74
C THR A 128 6.89 8.85 5.84
N ALA A 129 7.03 7.59 5.43
CA ALA A 129 8.07 7.14 4.51
C ALA A 129 7.92 7.79 3.12
N LEU A 130 6.69 7.90 2.61
CA LEU A 130 6.37 8.60 1.36
C LEU A 130 6.83 10.06 1.41
N LYS A 131 6.50 10.77 2.49
CA LYS A 131 6.96 12.15 2.70
C LYS A 131 8.49 12.24 2.71
N GLN A 132 9.17 11.34 3.42
CA GLN A 132 10.64 11.35 3.50
C GLN A 132 11.31 11.09 2.14
N VAL A 133 10.80 10.12 1.37
CA VAL A 133 11.32 9.79 0.05
C VAL A 133 11.21 10.99 -0.89
N LEU A 134 10.07 11.67 -0.87
CA LEU A 134 9.80 12.77 -1.80
C LEU A 134 10.46 14.08 -1.39
N GLU A 135 10.64 14.34 -0.09
CA GLU A 135 11.23 15.59 0.41
C GLU A 135 12.75 15.50 0.58
N ASN A 136 13.28 14.31 0.89
CA ASN A 136 14.69 14.11 1.24
C ASN A 136 15.40 13.10 0.32
N GLY A 137 14.70 12.53 -0.66
CA GLY A 137 15.23 11.58 -1.63
C GLY A 137 15.24 10.11 -1.17
N ASP A 138 15.05 9.82 0.12
CA ASP A 138 15.00 8.45 0.65
C ASP A 138 14.36 8.40 2.05
N VAL A 139 13.98 7.21 2.51
CA VAL A 139 13.48 6.97 3.88
C VAL A 139 14.58 7.25 4.93
N ALA A 140 14.18 7.53 6.17
CA ALA A 140 15.11 7.76 7.28
C ALA A 140 16.06 6.57 7.50
N THR A 141 17.28 6.85 7.96
CA THR A 141 18.33 5.83 8.20
C THR A 141 17.85 4.67 9.07
N GLY A 142 17.08 4.95 10.12
CA GLY A 142 16.49 3.92 10.98
C GLY A 142 15.53 2.99 10.22
N LEU A 143 14.69 3.52 9.33
CA LEU A 143 13.82 2.73 8.46
C LEU A 143 14.63 1.87 7.48
N ARG A 144 15.75 2.37 6.96
CA ARG A 144 16.62 1.57 6.07
C ARG A 144 17.16 0.33 6.77
N VAL A 145 17.62 0.48 8.02
CA VAL A 145 18.09 -0.63 8.85
C VAL A 145 16.94 -1.59 9.12
N GLN A 146 15.76 -1.08 9.49
CA GLN A 146 14.57 -1.91 9.69
C GLN A 146 14.21 -2.71 8.43
N TYR A 147 14.20 -2.09 7.25
CA TYR A 147 13.90 -2.78 5.99
C TYR A 147 14.95 -3.85 5.65
N ALA A 148 16.22 -3.58 5.94
CA ALA A 148 17.28 -4.58 5.79
C ALA A 148 17.07 -5.79 6.71
N LEU A 149 16.70 -5.56 7.97
CA LEU A 149 16.36 -6.63 8.91
C LEU A 149 15.13 -7.40 8.45
N MET A 150 14.05 -6.71 8.04
CA MET A 150 12.85 -7.37 7.51
C MET A 150 13.18 -8.31 6.35
N ARG A 151 14.04 -7.88 5.42
CA ARG A 151 14.52 -8.75 4.33
C ARG A 151 15.32 -9.95 4.84
N ALA A 152 16.21 -9.74 5.81
CA ALA A 152 17.00 -10.83 6.40
C ALA A 152 16.12 -11.90 7.09
N PHE A 153 14.97 -11.50 7.64
CA PHE A 153 14.02 -12.40 8.31
C PHE A 153 12.90 -12.93 7.41
N MET A 154 12.90 -12.61 6.11
CA MET A 154 11.89 -13.07 5.14
C MET A 154 11.73 -14.60 5.05
N TRP A 155 12.78 -15.36 5.36
CA TRP A 155 12.73 -16.82 5.35
C TRP A 155 11.78 -17.37 6.42
N ALA A 156 11.61 -16.66 7.54
CA ALA A 156 10.76 -17.06 8.66
C ALA A 156 9.28 -16.67 8.47
N MET A 157 8.92 -16.09 7.32
CA MET A 157 7.55 -15.63 7.04
C MET A 157 6.58 -16.80 6.82
N PRO A 158 5.30 -16.66 7.24
CA PRO A 158 4.29 -17.72 7.11
C PRO A 158 4.16 -18.26 5.68
N ALA A 159 3.79 -19.54 5.54
CA ALA A 159 3.66 -20.19 4.24
C ALA A 159 2.63 -19.52 3.30
N GLY A 160 1.57 -18.91 3.85
CA GLY A 160 0.56 -18.17 3.06
C GLY A 160 1.10 -16.96 2.30
N THR A 161 2.29 -16.48 2.65
CA THR A 161 2.95 -15.41 1.90
C THR A 161 3.74 -15.91 0.69
N LYS A 162 4.00 -17.22 0.56
CA LYS A 162 4.74 -17.74 -0.59
C LYS A 162 3.94 -17.51 -1.87
N SER A 163 4.59 -17.06 -2.93
CA SER A 163 3.92 -16.72 -4.20
C SER A 163 3.10 -17.86 -4.79
N GLU A 164 3.50 -19.12 -4.58
CA GLU A 164 2.76 -20.32 -5.01
C GLU A 164 1.43 -20.56 -4.27
N ASN A 165 1.26 -19.96 -3.07
CA ASN A 165 0.09 -20.13 -2.22
C ASN A 165 -0.88 -18.95 -2.27
N VAL A 166 -0.57 -17.93 -3.07
CA VAL A 166 -1.35 -16.68 -3.10
C VAL A 166 -2.48 -16.85 -4.11
N PRO A 167 -3.75 -16.80 -3.67
CA PRO A 167 -4.87 -16.96 -4.57
C PRO A 167 -5.02 -15.76 -5.50
N GLU A 168 -5.70 -15.97 -6.62
CA GLU A 168 -6.16 -14.88 -7.48
C GLU A 168 -7.11 -13.97 -6.68
N PRO A 169 -6.91 -12.63 -6.69
CA PRO A 169 -7.82 -11.69 -6.04
C PRO A 169 -9.22 -11.80 -6.68
N PRO A 170 -10.30 -11.76 -5.88
CA PRO A 170 -11.66 -11.81 -6.39
C PRO A 170 -11.91 -10.65 -7.36
N ALA A 171 -12.88 -10.84 -8.26
CA ALA A 171 -13.39 -9.73 -9.07
C ALA A 171 -13.91 -8.62 -8.16
N VAL A 172 -13.74 -7.36 -8.58
CA VAL A 172 -14.37 -6.24 -7.89
C VAL A 172 -15.88 -6.46 -8.01
N GLN A 173 -16.57 -6.64 -6.88
CA GLN A 173 -18.03 -6.66 -6.92
C GLN A 173 -18.48 -5.27 -7.39
N ALA A 174 -19.15 -5.20 -8.54
CA ALA A 174 -19.87 -4.00 -8.95
C ALA A 174 -20.96 -3.78 -7.89
N GLY A 175 -20.71 -2.85 -6.97
CA GLY A 175 -21.73 -2.34 -6.06
C GLY A 175 -22.77 -1.54 -6.83
#